data_AF-A0A2H0SUB6-F1
#
_entry.id   AF-A0A2H0SUB6-F1
#
_cell.length_a   1.000
_cell.length_b   1.000
_cell.length_c   1.000
_cell.angle_alpha   90.00
_cell.angle_beta   90.00
_cell.angle_gamma   90.00
#
_symmetry.space_group_name_H-M   'P 1'
#
loop_
_entity.id
_entity.type
_entity.pdbx_description
1 polymer ?
#
loop_
_entity_poly.entity_id
_entity_poly.type
_entity_poly.pdbx_seq_one_letter_code
_entity_poly.pdbx_strand_id
1 'polypeptide(L)'
;MNQNQTLSFLYALGKITLGLLLHPYQTMQSLIREKAFIWMTLLPSAVFVGAKIIWFFALVPLVRLLFSCSTSSFFGCDLIPFFANWLVLFCIYWQVMLLYLLLRFELAFRE
;
A
#
# COMPACT_ATOMS: atom_id res chain seq x y z
N MET A 1 18.79 -9.86 17.37
CA MET A 1 18.06 -8.57 17.45
C MET A 1 17.12 -8.67 18.64
N ASN A 2 17.23 -7.78 19.62
CA ASN A 2 16.43 -7.89 20.86
C ASN A 2 14.92 -7.73 20.55
N GLN A 3 14.07 -8.43 21.30
CA GLN A 3 12.61 -8.43 21.12
C GLN A 3 12.01 -7.01 21.14
N ASN A 4 12.61 -6.10 21.91
CA ASN A 4 12.23 -4.68 21.94
C ASN A 4 12.62 -3.93 20.66
N GLN A 5 13.75 -4.26 20.04
CA GLN A 5 14.21 -3.62 18.80
C GLN A 5 13.34 -4.04 17.61
N THR A 6 12.91 -5.30 17.54
CA THR A 6 11.98 -5.77 16.51
C THR A 6 10.63 -5.06 16.58
N LEU A 7 10.11 -4.82 17.79
CA LEU A 7 8.85 -4.12 17.99
C LEU A 7 8.96 -2.63 17.62
N SER A 8 10.04 -1.95 18.04
CA SER A 8 10.27 -0.55 17.65
C SER A 8 10.45 -0.39 16.14
N PHE A 9 11.12 -1.34 15.49
CA PHE A 9 11.29 -1.34 14.04
C PHE A 9 9.94 -1.54 13.32
N LEU A 10 9.12 -2.51 13.74
CA LEU A 10 7.78 -2.73 13.19
C LEU A 10 6.88 -1.52 13.38
N TYR A 11 6.95 -0.88 14.55
CA TYR A 11 6.19 0.32 14.86
C TYR A 11 6.60 1.50 13.96
N ALA A 12 7.90 1.71 13.75
CA ALA A 12 8.41 2.73 12.84
C ALA A 12 7.96 2.45 11.39
N LEU A 13 8.04 1.19 10.94
CA LEU A 13 7.54 0.73 9.65
C LEU A 13 6.06 1.05 9.45
N GLY A 14 5.23 0.73 10.44
CA GLY A 14 3.79 1.02 10.40
C GLY A 14 3.53 2.52 10.35
N LYS A 15 4.21 3.31 11.18
CA LYS A 15 4.07 4.77 11.21
C LYS A 15 4.44 5.41 9.87
N ILE A 16 5.55 4.97 9.25
CA ILE A 16 5.99 5.49 7.95
C ILE A 16 5.02 5.10 6.84
N THR A 17 4.56 3.85 6.83
CA THR A 17 3.59 3.37 5.84
C THR A 17 2.27 4.16 5.92
N LEU A 18 1.77 4.36 7.14
CA LEU A 18 0.53 5.08 7.39
C LEU A 18 0.68 6.59 7.15
N GLY A 19 1.84 7.16 7.49
CA GLY A 19 2.20 8.54 7.15
C GLY A 19 2.29 8.75 5.64
N LEU A 20 2.89 7.81 4.89
CA LEU A 20 2.93 7.86 3.44
C LEU A 20 1.54 7.72 2.82
N LEU A 21 0.58 7.09 3.49
CA LEU A 21 -0.80 6.94 3.02
C LEU A 21 -1.67 8.18 3.32
N LEU A 22 -1.57 8.75 4.53
CA LEU A 22 -2.42 9.87 4.96
C LEU A 22 -1.81 11.25 4.65
N HIS A 23 -0.50 11.38 4.83
CA HIS A 23 0.24 12.64 4.71
C HIS A 23 1.51 12.43 3.87
N PRO A 24 1.37 12.08 2.57
CA PRO A 24 2.49 11.68 1.71
C PRO A 24 3.55 12.78 1.58
N TYR A 25 3.13 14.05 1.50
CA TYR A 25 4.05 15.18 1.36
C TYR A 25 4.99 15.34 2.56
N GLN A 26 4.42 15.44 3.77
CA GLN A 26 5.18 15.64 5.01
C GLN A 26 6.09 14.44 5.30
N THR A 27 5.56 13.23 5.07
CA THR A 27 6.29 11.99 5.35
C THR A 27 7.44 11.79 4.36
N MET A 28 7.22 12.07 3.07
CA MET A 28 8.27 12.00 2.05
C MET A 28 9.38 13.03 2.30
N GLN A 29 9.01 14.25 2.70
CA GLN A 29 9.97 15.29 3.05
C GLN A 29 10.86 14.88 4.23
N SER A 30 10.28 14.27 5.27
CA SER A 30 11.03 13.75 6.43
C SER A 30 11.98 12.62 6.04
N LEU A 31 11.51 11.67 5.22
CA LEU A 31 12.30 10.53 4.73
C LEU A 31 13.55 10.98 3.97
N ILE A 32 13.41 11.97 3.08
CA ILE A 32 14.51 12.46 2.26
C ILE A 32 15.48 13.30 3.07
N ARG A 33 14.99 14.15 3.97
CA ARG A 33 15.83 14.96 4.87
C ARG A 33 16.73 14.08 5.74
N GLU A 34 16.20 12.98 6.27
CA GLU A 34 16.96 12.05 7.11
C GLU A 34 17.85 11.11 6.29
N LYS A 35 17.73 11.11 4.94
CA LYS A 35 18.34 10.14 4.00
C LYS A 35 18.11 8.68 4.40
N ALA A 36 17.13 8.47 5.27
CA ALA A 36 16.88 7.19 5.88
C ALA A 36 15.74 6.55 5.10
N PHE A 37 15.95 5.31 4.68
CA PHE A 37 14.88 4.46 4.16
C PHE A 37 14.16 5.01 2.91
N ILE A 38 14.87 5.57 1.94
CA ILE A 38 14.28 5.96 0.63
C ILE A 38 13.53 4.79 -0.02
N TRP A 39 14.02 3.56 0.17
CA TRP A 39 13.35 2.33 -0.29
C TRP A 39 11.96 2.10 0.34
N MET A 40 11.67 2.70 1.51
CA MET A 40 10.32 2.66 2.11
C MET A 40 9.26 3.39 1.30
N THR A 41 9.63 4.20 0.30
CA THR A 41 8.65 4.72 -0.66
C THR A 41 7.99 3.63 -1.51
N LEU A 42 8.56 2.43 -1.54
CA LEU A 42 7.99 1.24 -2.18
C LEU A 42 7.13 0.40 -1.21
N LEU A 43 7.15 0.68 0.11
CA LEU A 43 6.34 -0.06 1.08
C LEU A 43 4.84 -0.03 0.79
N PRO A 44 4.24 1.12 0.44
CA PRO A 44 2.82 1.16 0.10
C PRO A 44 2.47 0.17 -1.02
N SER A 45 3.34 0.05 -2.03
CA SER A 45 3.21 -0.97 -3.09
C SER A 45 3.33 -2.40 -2.54
N ALA A 46 4.31 -2.67 -1.68
CA ALA A 46 4.50 -4.00 -1.09
C ALA A 46 3.30 -4.43 -0.21
N VAL A 47 2.78 -3.52 0.61
CA VAL A 47 1.57 -3.74 1.41
C VAL A 47 0.38 -4.03 0.51
N PHE A 48 0.28 -3.34 -0.62
CA PHE A 48 -0.81 -3.53 -1.56
C PHE A 48 -0.74 -4.85 -2.32
N VAL A 49 0.45 -5.29 -2.72
CA VAL A 49 0.65 -6.63 -3.30
C VAL A 49 0.26 -7.69 -2.28
N GLY A 50 0.66 -7.54 -1.01
CA GLY A 50 0.22 -8.41 0.08
C GLY A 50 -1.30 -8.44 0.23
N ALA A 51 -1.95 -7.26 0.26
CA ALA A 51 -3.40 -7.15 0.33
C ALA A 51 -4.10 -7.80 -0.88
N LYS A 52 -3.55 -7.67 -2.09
CA LYS A 52 -4.07 -8.30 -3.30
C LYS A 52 -3.97 -9.82 -3.25
N ILE A 53 -2.85 -10.35 -2.75
CA ILE A 53 -2.67 -11.79 -2.54
C ILE A 53 -3.73 -12.30 -1.56
N ILE A 54 -3.88 -11.64 -0.40
CA ILE A 54 -4.89 -12.00 0.60
C ILE A 54 -6.30 -11.93 0.01
N TRP A 55 -6.61 -10.86 -0.73
CA TRP A 55 -7.91 -10.70 -1.41
C TRP A 55 -8.19 -11.86 -2.37
N PHE A 56 -7.23 -12.20 -3.23
CA PHE A 56 -7.40 -13.23 -4.26
C PHE A 56 -7.49 -14.65 -3.67
N PHE A 57 -6.68 -14.96 -2.65
CA PHE A 57 -6.59 -16.31 -2.10
C PHE A 57 -7.54 -16.58 -0.94
N ALA A 58 -7.95 -15.57 -0.18
CA ALA A 58 -8.87 -15.75 0.95
C ALA A 58 -10.27 -15.20 0.62
N LEU A 59 -10.35 -13.94 0.21
CA LEU A 59 -11.61 -13.21 0.17
C LEU A 59 -12.48 -13.59 -1.05
N VAL A 60 -11.88 -13.68 -2.24
CA VAL A 60 -12.57 -14.13 -3.46
C VAL A 60 -13.16 -15.54 -3.34
N PRO A 61 -12.41 -16.58 -2.92
CA PRO A 61 -12.98 -17.93 -2.78
C PRO A 61 -14.04 -18.00 -1.69
N LEU A 62 -13.87 -17.28 -0.57
CA LEU A 62 -14.87 -17.24 0.50
C LEU A 62 -16.19 -16.62 0.03
N VAL A 63 -16.15 -15.50 -0.71
CA VAL A 63 -17.35 -14.88 -1.28
C VAL A 63 -18.00 -15.80 -2.32
N ARG A 64 -17.21 -16.43 -3.19
CA ARG A 64 -17.73 -17.37 -4.19
C ARG A 64 -18.41 -18.59 -3.55
N LEU A 65 -17.88 -19.08 -2.43
CA LEU A 65 -18.40 -20.23 -1.71
C LEU A 65 -19.68 -19.87 -0.94
N LEU A 66 -19.71 -18.74 -0.22
CA LEU A 66 -20.86 -18.32 0.57
C LEU A 66 -22.07 -17.90 -0.29
N PHE A 67 -21.83 -17.21 -1.40
CA PHE A 67 -22.91 -16.64 -2.22
C PHE A 67 -23.21 -17.46 -3.48
N SER A 68 -22.52 -18.58 -3.70
CA SER A 68 -22.70 -19.45 -4.88
C SER A 68 -22.81 -18.63 -6.17
N CYS A 69 -21.77 -17.84 -6.45
CA CYS A 69 -21.74 -16.90 -7.57
C CYS A 69 -21.96 -17.54 -8.97
N SER A 70 -21.98 -18.87 -9.09
CA SER A 70 -22.29 -19.57 -10.35
C SER A 70 -23.78 -19.81 -10.57
N THR A 71 -24.60 -19.80 -9.51
CA THR A 71 -26.04 -20.11 -9.56
C THR A 71 -26.93 -18.95 -9.16
N SER A 72 -26.43 -17.99 -8.36
CA SER A 72 -27.18 -16.78 -8.00
C SER A 72 -26.55 -15.53 -8.60
N SER A 73 -27.36 -14.62 -9.18
CA SER A 73 -26.89 -13.30 -9.64
C SER A 73 -26.75 -12.36 -8.44
N PHE A 74 -25.90 -12.71 -7.49
CA PHE A 74 -25.64 -11.87 -6.33
C PHE A 74 -24.74 -10.69 -6.75
N PHE A 75 -25.23 -9.47 -6.53
CA PHE A 75 -24.53 -8.22 -6.89
C PHE A 75 -23.08 -8.14 -6.37
N GLY A 76 -22.81 -8.76 -5.21
CA GLY A 76 -21.46 -8.80 -4.65
C GLY A 76 -20.43 -9.54 -5.53
N CYS A 77 -20.85 -10.48 -6.37
CA CYS A 77 -19.98 -11.23 -7.28
C CYS A 77 -19.50 -10.36 -8.45
N ASP A 78 -20.36 -9.48 -8.95
CA ASP A 78 -20.05 -8.54 -10.05
C ASP A 78 -19.15 -7.38 -9.59
N LEU A 79 -19.18 -7.05 -8.30
CA LEU A 79 -18.31 -6.02 -7.71
C LEU A 79 -16.86 -6.49 -7.51
N ILE A 80 -16.60 -7.80 -7.48
CA ILE A 80 -15.24 -8.35 -7.29
C ILE A 80 -14.24 -7.79 -8.32
N PRO A 81 -14.50 -7.88 -9.65
CA PRO A 81 -13.59 -7.31 -10.64
C PRO A 81 -13.51 -5.78 -10.57
N PHE A 82 -14.60 -5.10 -10.20
CA PHE A 82 -14.59 -3.65 -10.02
C PHE A 82 -13.61 -3.22 -8.93
N PHE A 83 -13.72 -3.79 -7.72
CA PHE A 83 -12.82 -3.46 -6.61
C PHE A 83 -11.38 -3.88 -6.90
N ALA A 84 -11.17 -5.03 -7.57
CA ALA A 84 -9.83 -5.47 -7.95
C ALA A 84 -9.14 -4.48 -8.91
N ASN A 85 -9.85 -4.02 -9.94
CA ASN A 85 -9.32 -3.05 -10.90
C ASN A 85 -9.15 -1.66 -10.27
N TRP A 86 -10.11 -1.23 -9.47
CA TRP A 86 -10.03 0.03 -8.73
C TRP A 86 -8.83 0.05 -7.78
N LEU A 87 -8.58 -1.04 -7.03
CA LEU A 87 -7.40 -1.17 -6.19
C LEU A 87 -6.13 -1.00 -7.04
N VAL A 88 -6.01 -1.74 -8.15
CA VAL A 88 -4.82 -1.66 -9.01
C VAL A 88 -4.59 -0.24 -9.53
N LEU A 89 -5.64 0.44 -10.00
CA LEU A 89 -5.56 1.83 -10.45
C LEU A 89 -5.10 2.76 -9.33
N PHE A 90 -5.77 2.70 -8.17
CA PHE A 90 -5.39 3.48 -6.99
C PHE A 90 -3.90 3.29 -6.67
N CYS A 91 -3.41 2.06 -6.72
CA CYS A 91 -2.03 1.71 -6.43
C CYS A 91 -1.03 2.33 -7.42
N ILE A 92 -1.31 2.24 -8.72
CA ILE A 92 -0.45 2.81 -9.77
C ILE A 92 -0.39 4.32 -9.61
N TYR A 93 -1.54 4.99 -9.47
CA TYR A 93 -1.60 6.43 -9.24
C TYR A 93 -0.86 6.84 -7.98
N TRP A 94 -1.02 6.08 -6.89
CA TRP A 94 -0.32 6.33 -5.64
C TRP A 94 1.19 6.23 -5.81
N GLN A 95 1.67 5.19 -6.49
CA GLN A 95 3.10 4.98 -6.71
C GLN A 95 3.71 6.07 -7.59
N VAL A 96 2.99 6.53 -8.63
CA VAL A 96 3.41 7.66 -9.47
C VAL A 96 3.51 8.94 -8.64
N MET A 97 2.53 9.21 -7.77
CA MET A 97 2.55 10.38 -6.89
C MET A 97 3.73 10.34 -5.91
N LEU A 98 4.00 9.19 -5.29
CA LEU A 98 5.13 9.04 -4.36
C LEU A 98 6.47 9.21 -5.09
N LEU A 99 6.63 8.64 -6.28
CA LEU A 99 7.83 8.83 -7.10
C LEU A 99 8.03 10.30 -7.49
N TYR A 100 6.96 10.99 -7.87
CA TYR A 100 7.00 12.42 -8.15
C TYR A 100 7.46 13.23 -6.94
N LEU A 101 6.89 12.98 -5.76
CA LEU A 101 7.29 13.66 -4.52
C LEU A 101 8.74 13.34 -4.14
N LEU A 102 9.17 12.09 -4.34
CA LEU A 102 10.54 11.68 -4.09
C LEU A 102 11.52 12.48 -4.96
N LEU A 103 11.31 12.48 -6.27
CA LEU A 103 12.18 13.22 -7.22
C LEU A 103 12.18 14.71 -6.92
N ARG A 104 11.01 15.29 -6.62
CA ARG A 104 10.87 16.71 -6.31
C ARG A 104 11.71 17.12 -5.09
N PHE A 105 11.62 16.36 -4.00
CA PHE A 105 12.36 16.68 -2.78
C PHE A 105 13.83 16.31 -2.89
N GLU A 106 14.17 15.22 -3.59
CA GLU A 106 15.56 14.85 -3.83
C GLU A 106 16.30 15.96 -4.58
N LEU A 107 15.68 16.56 -5.61
CA LEU A 107 16.23 17.73 -6.30
C LEU A 107 16.33 18.94 -5.36
N ALA A 108 15.29 19.22 -4.57
CA ALA A 108 15.26 20.39 -3.68
C ALA A 108 16.26 20.34 -2.51
N PHE A 109 16.68 19.16 -2.07
CA PHE A 109 17.68 18.98 -1.00
C PHE A 109 19.08 18.62 -1.50
N ARG A 110 19.28 18.59 -2.83
CA ARG A 110 20.60 18.38 -3.45
C ARG A 110 21.40 19.68 -3.57
N GLU A 111 20.70 20.82 -3.59
CA GLU A 111 21.26 22.17 -3.44
C GLU A 111 21.59 22.48 -1.97
#